data_AF-A0A842NAV5-F1
#
_entry.id   AF-A0A842NAV5-F1
#
_cell.length_a   1.000
_cell.length_b   1.000
_cell.length_c   1.000
_cell.angle_alpha   90.00
_cell.angle_beta   90.00
_cell.angle_gamma   90.00
#
_symmetry.space_group_name_H-M   'P 1'
#
loop_
_entity.id
_entity.type
_entity.pdbx_description
1 polymer ?
#
loop_
_entity_poly.entity_id
_entity_poly.type
_entity_poly.pdbx_seq_one_letter_code
_entity_poly.pdbx_strand_id
1 'polypeptide(L)'
;MTYEEEIGPLRDEINRLNVEIVERLADRVRVAMEIGAMKHRHSRPIVDRSREARVYQQVRALAEEAGIDPGSVEKVFREIIALCTQAELEDQA
;
A
#
# COMPACT_ATOMS: atom_id res chain seq x y z
N MET A 1 19.43 -25.65 -21.53
CA MET A 1 19.20 -24.29 -21.03
C MET A 1 20.06 -24.12 -19.79
N THR A 2 20.73 -22.98 -19.64
CA THR A 2 21.48 -22.66 -18.43
C THR A 2 20.55 -22.06 -17.38
N TYR A 3 20.99 -22.05 -16.12
CA TYR A 3 20.27 -21.41 -15.03
C TYR A 3 19.94 -19.93 -15.33
N GLU A 4 20.87 -19.23 -15.98
CA GLU A 4 20.74 -17.83 -16.36
C GLU A 4 19.65 -17.62 -17.41
N GLU A 5 19.52 -18.53 -18.37
CA GLU A 5 18.48 -18.49 -19.41
C GLU A 5 17.08 -18.73 -18.83
N GLU A 6 16.95 -19.51 -17.75
CA GLU A 6 15.68 -19.79 -17.08
C GLU A 6 15.24 -18.68 -16.12
N ILE A 7 16.18 -18.12 -15.35
CA ILE A 7 15.84 -17.11 -14.33
C ILE A 7 15.67 -15.70 -14.89
N GLY A 8 16.29 -15.39 -16.03
CA GLY A 8 16.24 -14.07 -16.66
C GLY A 8 14.82 -13.56 -16.87
N PRO A 9 13.97 -14.28 -17.63
CA PRO A 9 12.59 -13.86 -17.89
C PRO A 9 11.73 -13.71 -16.63
N LEU A 10 11.95 -14.55 -15.60
CA LEU A 10 11.22 -14.46 -14.34
C LEU A 10 11.60 -13.19 -13.55
N ARG A 11 12.87 -12.77 -13.60
CA ARG A 11 13.31 -11.50 -13.00
C ARG A 11 12.77 -10.30 -13.74
N ASP A 12 12.70 -10.37 -15.07
CA ASP A 12 12.10 -9.31 -15.88
C ASP A 12 10.61 -9.14 -15.55
N GLU A 13 9.90 -10.25 -15.33
CA GLU A 13 8.52 -10.23 -14.88
C GLU A 13 8.36 -9.61 -13.48
N ILE A 14 9.25 -9.93 -12.54
CA ILE A 14 9.29 -9.27 -11.22
C ILE A 14 9.52 -7.76 -11.37
N ASN A 15 10.45 -7.35 -12.25
CA ASN A 15 10.72 -5.94 -12.50
C ASN A 15 9.50 -5.21 -13.06
N ARG A 16 8.77 -5.83 -13.98
CA ARG A 16 7.51 -5.30 -14.51
C ARG A 16 6.47 -5.13 -13.40
N LEU A 17 6.27 -6.14 -12.56
CA LEU A 17 5.35 -6.08 -11.42
C LEU A 17 5.75 -5.01 -10.40
N ASN A 18 7.05 -4.80 -10.18
CA ASN A 18 7.53 -3.75 -9.29
C ASN A 18 7.12 -2.35 -9.78
N VAL A 19 7.20 -2.10 -11.09
CA VAL A 19 6.73 -0.83 -11.68
C VAL A 19 5.24 -0.63 -11.40
N GLU A 20 4.43 -1.64 -11.65
CA GLU A 20 2.97 -1.58 -11.41
C GLU A 20 2.64 -1.36 -9.93
N ILE A 21 3.36 -2.00 -9.01
CA ILE A 21 3.18 -1.79 -7.57
C ILE A 21 3.48 -0.34 -7.20
N VAL A 22 4.59 0.24 -7.69
CA VAL A 22 4.96 1.64 -7.41
C VAL A 22 3.90 2.60 -7.95
N GLU A 23 3.39 2.37 -9.15
CA GLU A 23 2.29 3.17 -9.72
C GLU A 23 1.04 3.13 -8.84
N ARG A 24 0.65 1.94 -8.33
CA ARG A 24 -0.50 1.80 -7.42
C ARG A 24 -0.27 2.43 -6.06
N LEU A 25 0.97 2.40 -5.55
CA LEU A 25 1.32 3.12 -4.33
C LEU A 25 1.17 4.63 -4.52
N ALA A 26 1.64 5.18 -5.65
CA ALA A 26 1.50 6.59 -5.96
C ALA A 26 0.02 7.02 -6.06
N ASP A 27 -0.81 6.22 -6.74
CA ASP A 27 -2.26 6.44 -6.79
C ASP A 27 -2.89 6.47 -5.40
N ARG A 28 -2.52 5.51 -4.53
CA ARG A 28 -3.05 5.40 -3.18
C ARG A 28 -2.63 6.58 -2.31
N VAL A 29 -1.39 7.05 -2.43
CA VAL A 29 -0.89 8.25 -1.72
C VAL A 29 -1.67 9.48 -2.16
N ARG A 30 -1.87 9.69 -3.46
CA ARG A 30 -2.65 10.83 -3.98
C ARG A 30 -4.07 10.85 -3.39
N VAL A 31 -4.77 9.71 -3.39
CA VAL A 31 -6.11 9.61 -2.78
C VAL A 31 -6.06 9.88 -1.27
N ALA A 32 -5.01 9.42 -0.57
CA ALA A 32 -4.84 9.71 0.85
C ALA A 32 -4.64 11.22 1.11
N MET A 33 -3.86 11.93 0.28
CA MET A 33 -3.69 13.38 0.39
C MET A 33 -5.01 14.13 0.16
N GLU A 34 -5.81 13.74 -0.82
CA GLU A 34 -7.15 14.31 -1.04
C GLU A 34 -8.06 14.14 0.20
N ILE A 35 -7.99 12.97 0.84
CA ILE A 35 -8.67 12.70 2.12
C ILE A 35 -8.07 13.57 3.24
N GLY A 36 -6.76 13.72 3.31
CA GLY A 36 -6.04 14.57 4.27
C GLY A 36 -6.50 16.02 4.21
N ALA A 37 -6.56 16.60 3.01
CA ALA A 37 -7.07 17.96 2.79
C ALA A 37 -8.54 18.11 3.21
N MET A 38 -9.37 17.06 3.00
CA MET A 38 -10.75 17.05 3.48
C MET A 38 -10.83 16.97 5.01
N LYS A 39 -10.03 16.10 5.66
CA LYS A 39 -9.94 16.02 7.12
C LYS A 39 -9.52 17.35 7.72
N HIS A 40 -8.53 18.01 7.13
CA HIS A 40 -8.04 19.32 7.58
C HIS A 40 -9.15 20.38 7.54
N ARG A 41 -9.87 20.51 6.41
CA ARG A 41 -11.01 21.42 6.26
C ARG A 41 -12.13 21.19 7.29
N HIS A 42 -12.27 19.96 7.77
CA HIS A 42 -13.27 19.58 8.79
C HIS A 42 -12.69 19.41 10.20
N SER A 43 -11.46 19.83 10.44
CA SER A 43 -10.75 19.69 11.73
C SER A 43 -10.77 18.26 12.29
N ARG A 44 -10.66 17.27 11.40
CA ARG A 44 -10.55 15.84 11.75
C ARG A 44 -9.08 15.42 11.85
N PRO A 45 -8.73 14.52 12.77
CA PRO A 45 -7.37 14.00 12.87
C PRO A 45 -7.00 13.18 11.62
N ILE A 46 -5.73 13.23 11.23
CA ILE A 46 -5.18 12.44 10.12
C ILE A 46 -5.25 10.95 10.45
N VAL A 47 -4.85 10.58 11.66
CA VAL A 47 -4.86 9.19 12.15
C VAL A 47 -6.26 8.80 12.62
N ASP A 48 -6.83 7.77 11.99
CA ASP A 48 -8.09 7.15 12.38
C ASP A 48 -7.87 5.64 12.58
N ARG A 49 -7.64 5.25 13.84
CA ARG A 49 -7.40 3.85 14.23
C ARG A 49 -8.55 2.92 13.87
N SER A 50 -9.78 3.42 13.87
CA SER A 50 -10.95 2.60 13.49
C SER A 50 -10.93 2.32 11.99
N ARG A 51 -10.54 3.30 11.18
CA ARG A 51 -10.38 3.12 9.73
C ARG A 51 -9.23 2.17 9.41
N GLU A 52 -8.09 2.31 10.07
CA GLU A 52 -6.92 1.43 9.92
C GLU A 52 -7.26 -0.02 10.23
N ALA A 53 -7.95 -0.29 11.36
CA ALA A 53 -8.38 -1.63 11.73
C ALA A 53 -9.25 -2.29 10.64
N ARG A 54 -10.14 -1.52 10.00
CA ARG A 54 -10.95 -2.00 8.86
C ARG A 54 -10.10 -2.29 7.63
N VAL A 55 -9.06 -1.48 7.34
CA VAL A 55 -8.11 -1.78 6.25
C VAL A 55 -7.43 -3.13 6.53
N TYR A 56 -6.91 -3.33 7.74
CA TYR A 56 -6.23 -4.56 8.12
C TYR A 56 -7.13 -5.79 7.99
N GLN A 57 -8.37 -5.71 8.47
CA GLN A 57 -9.35 -6.79 8.28
C GLN A 57 -9.60 -7.10 6.80
N GLN A 58 -9.79 -6.06 5.99
CA GLN A 58 -10.04 -6.22 4.55
C GLN A 58 -8.85 -6.87 3.83
N VAL A 59 -7.62 -6.42 4.08
CA VAL A 59 -6.45 -6.96 3.36
C VAL A 59 -6.07 -8.36 3.81
N ARG A 60 -6.39 -8.74 5.05
CA ARG A 60 -6.25 -10.12 5.51
C ARG A 60 -7.21 -11.05 4.76
N ALA A 61 -8.47 -10.66 4.60
CA ALA A 61 -9.43 -11.44 3.82
C ALA A 61 -8.98 -11.59 2.36
N LEU A 62 -8.51 -10.50 1.72
CA LEU A 62 -7.95 -10.55 0.36
C LEU A 62 -6.72 -11.46 0.27
N ALA A 63 -5.88 -11.47 1.30
CA ALA A 63 -4.71 -12.35 1.37
C ALA A 63 -5.11 -13.83 1.44
N GLU A 64 -6.12 -14.16 2.26
CA GLU A 64 -6.68 -15.51 2.35
C GLU A 64 -7.24 -15.97 1.00
N GLU A 65 -8.01 -15.12 0.31
CA GLU A 65 -8.55 -15.39 -1.03
C GLU A 65 -7.45 -15.60 -2.09
N ALA A 66 -6.34 -14.87 -1.97
CA ALA A 66 -5.19 -14.99 -2.87
C ALA A 66 -4.22 -16.14 -2.49
N GLY A 67 -4.48 -16.87 -1.39
CA GLY A 67 -3.62 -17.97 -0.94
C GLY A 67 -2.26 -17.54 -0.38
N ILE A 68 -2.14 -16.31 0.14
CA ILE A 68 -0.92 -15.75 0.73
C ILE A 68 -1.10 -15.49 2.22
N ASP A 69 0.01 -15.52 2.99
CA ASP A 69 -0.04 -15.35 4.45
C ASP A 69 -0.65 -13.99 4.85
N PRO A 70 -1.81 -13.98 5.55
CA PRO A 70 -2.50 -12.74 5.90
C PRO A 70 -1.69 -11.84 6.81
N GLY A 71 -0.87 -12.42 7.69
CA GLY A 71 0.00 -11.66 8.59
C GLY A 71 1.08 -10.89 7.84
N SER A 72 1.66 -11.49 6.80
CA SER A 72 2.66 -10.86 5.94
C SER A 72 2.05 -9.74 5.09
N VAL A 73 0.87 -9.95 4.52
CA VAL A 73 0.16 -8.88 3.79
C VAL A 73 -0.20 -7.72 4.71
N GLU A 74 -0.68 -8.00 5.93
CA GLU A 74 -0.97 -6.95 6.91
C GLU A 74 0.28 -6.10 7.22
N LYS A 75 1.45 -6.73 7.39
CA LYS A 75 2.72 -6.00 7.60
C LYS A 75 3.05 -5.06 6.44
N VAL A 76 2.92 -5.52 5.20
CA VAL A 76 3.12 -4.66 4.03
C VAL A 76 2.14 -3.49 4.06
N PHE A 77 0.86 -3.74 4.34
CA PHE A 77 -0.14 -2.67 4.40
C PHE A 77 0.06 -1.68 5.56
N ARG A 78 0.72 -2.08 6.65
CA ARG A 78 1.13 -1.14 7.71
C ARG A 78 2.12 -0.11 7.17
N GLU A 79 3.12 -0.54 6.41
CA GLU A 79 4.08 0.36 5.76
C GLU A 79 3.40 1.25 4.70
N ILE A 80 2.48 0.71 3.90
CA ILE A 80 1.73 1.51 2.92
C ILE A 80 0.86 2.57 3.61
N ILE A 81 0.21 2.24 4.74
CA ILE A 81 -0.53 3.23 5.53
C ILE A 81 0.41 4.30 6.10
N ALA A 82 1.55 3.89 6.67
CA ALA A 82 2.53 4.83 7.20
C ALA A 82 3.03 5.82 6.12
N LEU A 83 3.33 5.33 4.92
CA LEU A 83 3.69 6.17 3.76
C LEU A 83 2.60 7.21 3.44
N CYS A 84 1.32 6.78 3.42
CA CYS A 84 0.20 7.69 3.14
C CYS A 84 0.02 8.73 4.25
N THR A 85 0.09 8.30 5.51
CA THR A 85 -0.03 9.20 6.67
C THR A 85 1.10 10.23 6.72
N GLN A 86 2.32 9.84 6.35
CA GLN A 86 3.44 10.78 6.25
C GLN A 86 3.18 11.82 5.15
N ALA A 87 2.73 11.40 3.97
CA ALA A 87 2.38 12.33 2.89
C ALA A 87 1.24 13.30 3.29
N GLU A 88 0.22 12.82 4.01
CA GLU A 88 -0.85 13.67 4.56
C GLU A 88 -0.34 14.71 5.57
N LEU A 89 0.73 14.41 6.32
CA LEU A 89 1.36 15.32 7.28
C LEU A 89 2.24 16.36 6.60
N GLU A 90 3.02 15.97 5.60
CA GLU A 90 3.90 16.87 4.84
C GLU A 90 3.11 17.90 4.02
N ASP A 91 1.94 17.54 3.48
CA ASP A 91 1.03 18.45 2.76
C ASP A 91 0.42 19.54 3.65
N GLN A 92 0.39 19.32 4.98
CA GLN A 92 -0.18 20.25 5.96
C GLN A 92 0.88 21.11 6.69
N ALA A 93 2.16 20.92 6.37
CA ALA A 93 3.29 21.66 6.96
C ALA A 93 3.62 22.92 6.13
#